data_AF-A0A918RTF5-F1
#
_entry.id   AF-A0A918RTF5-F1
#
_cell.length_a   1.000
_cell.length_b   1.000
_cell.length_c   1.000
_cell.angle_alpha   90.00
_cell.angle_beta   90.00
_cell.angle_gamma   90.00
#
_symmetry.space_group_name_H-M   'P 1'
#
loop_
_entity.id
_entity.type
_entity.pdbx_description
1 polymer ?
#
loop_
_entity_poly.entity_id
_entity_poly.type
_entity_poly.pdbx_seq_one_letter_code
_entity_poly.pdbx_strand_id
1 'polypeptide(L)'
;MDLFERMPAPFGLIRYGVAPDHPRIKGIVTALHQVLDKPQVRLFGNVDYPADLTLDDLRAFYDAVVFATGAAADRELPVPGIGLDGSYGAADFVSWYDGHPDVPRTWPLTAEKVAVLGVGNVALDVARILAKTADELLPTEIPPNVYDGLKANRAREIHVFGRRGPAQARFSPMELRELDHSPSIEVIVDPRDIDYDKGSLAARRAGKQTDMVAKTLENWAIRDVGDRPHKLFLHFFESPVEILGAGGRVTGLRTERTALDGTGNVRGTGVLRDWDVTAVYRAVGYLSEHLPKLPWDPDSGTVPNAGGRVLEESGRHLQSTYVTGWIRRGPVGLIGHTKGDANETVAGLLDDFAAGRLHTPAFPAPGAVDAFPRRARGPLHHVGGLVPARRRRAGAGRAAGAQAGEDRRARGHAAGERRLTARPPGRGRTRAGVVRPPGRAQSRPAVTSPLTLPSVMAGPSPPARVGGAAVARPLTVVPVTR
;
A
#
# COMPACT_ATOMS: atom_id res chain seq x y z
N MET A 1 22.23 -16.20 -9.05
CA MET A 1 21.31 -15.80 -7.97
C MET A 1 19.92 -16.16 -8.42
N ASP A 2 19.24 -16.99 -7.65
CA ASP A 2 17.93 -17.51 -8.02
C ASP A 2 16.89 -16.94 -7.07
N LEU A 3 15.81 -16.40 -7.63
CA LEU A 3 14.70 -15.81 -6.91
C LEU A 3 13.54 -16.81 -6.95
N PHE A 4 13.06 -17.23 -5.79
CA PHE A 4 11.85 -18.03 -5.65
C PHE A 4 10.71 -17.08 -5.26
N GLU A 5 9.61 -17.16 -5.99
CA GLU A 5 8.46 -16.27 -5.85
C GLU A 5 7.18 -17.12 -5.88
N ARG A 6 6.36 -16.98 -4.85
CA ARG A 6 5.08 -17.69 -4.71
C ARG A 6 4.11 -17.30 -5.82
N MET A 7 4.18 -16.04 -6.26
CA MET A 7 3.25 -15.47 -7.23
C MET A 7 3.64 -15.75 -8.70
N PRO A 8 2.69 -15.74 -9.66
CA PRO A 8 3.01 -15.85 -11.08
C PRO A 8 3.77 -14.64 -11.64
N ALA A 9 3.62 -13.47 -11.01
CA ALA A 9 4.26 -12.22 -11.40
C ALA A 9 5.01 -11.63 -10.20
N PRO A 10 6.26 -11.16 -10.38
CA PRO A 10 7.12 -10.72 -9.29
C PRO A 10 6.77 -9.33 -8.76
N PHE A 11 7.64 -8.85 -7.86
CA PHE A 11 7.68 -7.50 -7.25
C PHE A 11 6.79 -7.30 -6.01
N GLY A 12 6.11 -8.35 -5.52
CA GLY A 12 5.35 -8.33 -4.27
C GLY A 12 4.41 -7.12 -4.16
N LEU A 13 4.44 -6.43 -3.03
CA LEU A 13 3.60 -5.25 -2.75
C LEU A 13 3.80 -4.05 -3.70
N ILE A 14 4.88 -3.99 -4.50
CA ILE A 14 5.02 -2.95 -5.53
C ILE A 14 3.97 -3.18 -6.65
N ARG A 15 3.62 -4.44 -6.88
CA ARG A 15 2.57 -4.87 -7.79
C ARG A 15 1.22 -5.01 -7.08
N TYR A 16 1.20 -5.62 -5.90
CA TYR A 16 0.03 -6.10 -5.16
C TYR A 16 -0.22 -5.36 -3.84
N GLY A 17 0.02 -4.05 -3.78
CA GLY A 17 -0.09 -3.30 -2.51
C GLY A 17 -0.03 -1.78 -2.66
N VAL A 18 0.86 -1.28 -3.52
CA VAL A 18 0.90 0.13 -3.91
C VAL A 18 -0.35 0.43 -4.74
N ALA A 19 -1.19 1.36 -4.31
CA ALA A 19 -2.43 1.70 -5.00
C ALA A 19 -2.26 2.03 -6.51
N PRO A 20 -3.25 1.71 -7.36
CA PRO A 20 -3.14 1.86 -8.81
C PRO A 20 -2.92 3.31 -9.28
N ASP A 21 -3.41 4.29 -8.53
CA ASP A 21 -3.24 5.72 -8.77
C ASP A 21 -1.96 6.33 -8.17
N HIS A 22 -1.00 5.50 -7.73
CA HIS A 22 0.36 5.92 -7.37
C HIS A 22 1.42 5.56 -8.46
N PRO A 23 1.27 6.00 -9.73
CA PRO A 23 2.11 5.55 -10.85
C PRO A 23 3.58 5.95 -10.68
N ARG A 24 3.87 7.03 -9.94
CA ARG A 24 5.24 7.45 -9.60
C ARG A 24 5.98 6.40 -8.77
N ILE A 25 5.28 5.77 -7.83
CA ILE A 25 5.83 4.71 -6.97
C ILE A 25 5.99 3.42 -7.79
N LYS A 26 4.98 3.03 -8.57
CA LYS A 26 5.06 1.85 -9.47
C LYS A 26 6.15 1.98 -10.54
N GLY A 27 6.62 3.19 -10.85
CA GLY A 27 7.73 3.43 -11.79
C GLY A 27 9.04 2.68 -11.48
N ILE A 28 9.28 2.31 -10.20
CA ILE A 28 10.45 1.51 -9.79
C ILE A 28 10.52 0.13 -10.47
N VAL A 29 9.37 -0.42 -10.91
CA VAL A 29 9.28 -1.69 -11.66
C VAL A 29 10.21 -1.71 -12.87
N THR A 30 10.44 -0.58 -13.53
CA THR A 30 11.39 -0.46 -14.65
C THR A 30 12.83 -0.83 -14.24
N ALA A 31 13.27 -0.37 -13.07
CA ALA A 31 14.61 -0.67 -12.55
C ALA A 31 14.70 -2.11 -12.02
N LEU A 32 13.59 -2.67 -11.51
CA LEU A 32 13.54 -4.07 -11.08
C LEU A 32 13.63 -5.04 -12.26
N HIS A 33 12.95 -4.76 -13.38
CA HIS A 33 13.13 -5.51 -14.63
C HIS A 33 14.60 -5.49 -15.09
N GLN A 34 15.26 -4.33 -15.09
CA GLN A 34 16.70 -4.23 -15.44
C GLN A 34 17.62 -5.06 -14.54
N VAL A 35 17.18 -5.45 -13.33
CA VAL A 35 17.90 -6.38 -12.46
C VAL A 35 17.58 -7.83 -12.81
N LEU A 36 16.32 -8.15 -13.10
CA LEU A 36 15.89 -9.50 -13.53
C LEU A 36 16.40 -9.89 -14.93
N ASP A 37 16.63 -8.92 -15.81
CA ASP A 37 17.16 -9.13 -17.17
C ASP A 37 18.65 -9.50 -17.19
N LYS A 38 19.33 -9.50 -16.03
CA LYS A 38 20.76 -9.85 -15.92
C LYS A 38 20.96 -11.37 -16.02
N PRO A 39 21.94 -11.87 -16.79
CA PRO A 39 22.15 -13.31 -16.97
C PRO A 39 22.57 -14.04 -15.68
N GLN A 40 23.03 -13.33 -14.65
CA GLN A 40 23.34 -13.90 -13.33
C GLN A 40 22.11 -14.06 -12.43
N VAL A 41 20.92 -13.64 -12.88
CA VAL A 41 19.67 -13.65 -12.11
C VAL A 41 18.65 -14.54 -12.81
N ARG A 42 18.07 -15.49 -12.06
CA ARG A 42 16.94 -16.31 -12.51
C ARG A 42 15.74 -16.08 -11.61
N LEU A 43 14.54 -16.17 -12.17
CA LEU A 43 13.28 -16.11 -11.44
C LEU A 43 12.53 -17.42 -11.64
N PHE A 44 12.16 -18.02 -10.53
CA PHE A 44 11.29 -19.17 -10.43
C PHE A 44 9.99 -18.70 -9.73
N GLY A 45 9.03 -18.25 -10.54
CA GLY A 45 7.67 -17.90 -10.08
C GLY A 45 6.76 -19.11 -9.97
N ASN A 46 5.64 -18.99 -9.24
CA ASN A 46 4.77 -20.09 -8.82
C ASN A 46 5.51 -21.18 -8.02
N VAL A 47 6.32 -20.76 -7.04
CA VAL A 47 7.05 -21.69 -6.17
C VAL A 47 6.96 -21.22 -4.73
N ASP A 48 6.28 -21.99 -3.89
CA ASP A 48 5.94 -21.58 -2.54
C ASP A 48 6.88 -22.18 -1.48
N TYR A 49 7.18 -21.38 -0.45
CA TYR A 49 7.85 -21.82 0.77
C TYR A 49 6.84 -21.78 1.92
N PRO A 50 6.53 -22.91 2.59
CA PRO A 50 7.27 -24.17 2.61
C PRO A 50 6.73 -25.26 1.65
N ALA A 51 5.69 -24.97 0.85
CA ALA A 51 4.87 -26.02 0.24
C ALA A 51 5.55 -26.76 -0.93
N ASP A 52 6.33 -26.06 -1.75
CA ASP A 52 7.08 -26.64 -2.89
C ASP A 52 8.57 -26.84 -2.57
N LEU A 53 9.12 -26.10 -1.60
CA LEU A 53 10.52 -26.18 -1.16
C LEU A 53 10.67 -25.87 0.34
N THR A 54 11.69 -26.45 0.97
CA THR A 54 12.09 -26.17 2.36
C THR A 54 13.49 -25.55 2.44
N LEU A 55 13.89 -25.09 3.63
CA LEU A 55 15.24 -24.58 3.87
C LEU A 55 16.32 -25.65 3.66
N ASP A 56 15.98 -26.91 3.95
CA ASP A 56 16.90 -28.03 3.77
C ASP A 56 17.10 -28.36 2.28
N ASP A 57 16.03 -28.25 1.46
CA ASP A 57 16.14 -28.34 0.00
C ASP A 57 17.01 -27.22 -0.57
N LEU A 58 16.78 -25.96 -0.16
CA LEU A 58 17.59 -24.83 -0.62
C LEU A 58 19.07 -24.97 -0.24
N ARG A 59 19.37 -25.40 0.98
CA ARG A 59 20.75 -25.64 1.44
C ARG A 59 21.47 -26.74 0.65
N ALA A 60 20.74 -27.68 0.05
CA ALA A 60 21.34 -28.68 -0.81
C ALA A 60 21.92 -28.09 -2.12
N PHE A 61 21.45 -26.91 -2.56
CA PHE A 61 21.85 -26.28 -3.83
C PHE A 61 22.63 -24.96 -3.69
N TYR A 62 22.46 -24.22 -2.58
CA TYR A 62 22.98 -22.86 -2.43
C TYR A 62 23.90 -22.67 -1.21
N ASP A 63 24.97 -21.92 -1.38
CA ASP A 63 25.89 -21.52 -0.30
C ASP A 63 25.21 -20.62 0.75
N ALA A 64 24.15 -19.89 0.36
CA ALA A 64 23.41 -18.96 1.20
C ALA A 64 21.94 -18.81 0.76
N VAL A 65 21.05 -18.62 1.73
CA VAL A 65 19.61 -18.41 1.53
C VAL A 65 19.20 -17.08 2.18
N VAL A 66 18.55 -16.21 1.40
CA VAL A 66 18.05 -14.91 1.88
C VAL A 66 16.52 -14.89 1.78
N PHE A 67 15.85 -14.83 2.92
CA PHE A 67 14.40 -14.70 3.00
C PHE A 67 13.98 -13.23 2.88
N ALA A 68 13.14 -12.94 1.89
CA ALA A 68 12.64 -11.60 1.58
C ALA A 68 11.11 -11.56 1.42
N THR A 69 10.39 -12.47 2.11
CA THR A 69 8.94 -12.71 1.97
C THR A 69 8.05 -11.53 2.39
N GLY A 70 8.60 -10.55 3.11
CA GLY A 70 7.88 -9.34 3.48
C GLY A 70 6.83 -9.56 4.57
N ALA A 71 5.68 -8.91 4.45
CA ALA A 71 4.52 -9.08 5.32
C ALA A 71 3.25 -8.94 4.47
N ALA A 72 2.32 -9.88 4.60
CA ALA A 72 1.14 -9.99 3.73
C ALA A 72 -0.19 -10.04 4.51
N ALA A 73 -0.20 -10.60 5.73
CA ALA A 73 -1.38 -10.63 6.59
C ALA A 73 -1.62 -9.26 7.26
N ASP A 74 -2.87 -8.96 7.64
CA ASP A 74 -3.17 -7.88 8.58
C ASP A 74 -2.76 -8.27 10.01
N ARG A 75 -2.33 -7.30 10.82
CA ARG A 75 -2.15 -7.46 12.27
C ARG A 75 -3.54 -7.48 12.94
N GLU A 76 -3.75 -8.43 13.84
CA GLU A 76 -5.02 -8.51 14.58
C GLU A 76 -5.30 -7.26 15.42
N LEU A 77 -6.58 -6.89 15.48
CA LEU A 77 -7.12 -5.89 16.40
C LEU A 77 -8.09 -6.60 17.38
N PRO A 78 -7.65 -6.94 18.60
CA PRO A 78 -8.43 -7.74 19.54
C PRO A 78 -9.52 -6.90 20.24
N VAL A 79 -10.56 -6.53 19.50
CA VAL A 79 -11.77 -5.85 20.01
C VAL A 79 -13.02 -6.73 19.80
N PRO A 80 -14.06 -6.62 20.63
CA PRO A 80 -15.33 -7.30 20.38
C PRO A 80 -15.93 -6.90 19.02
N GLY A 81 -16.66 -7.84 18.40
CA GLY A 81 -17.28 -7.64 17.08
C GLY A 81 -16.34 -7.73 15.87
N ILE A 82 -15.05 -8.05 16.06
CA ILE A 82 -14.06 -8.11 14.97
C ILE A 82 -14.40 -9.09 13.84
N GLY A 83 -15.18 -10.14 14.12
CA GLY A 83 -15.64 -11.13 13.14
C GLY A 83 -17.02 -10.87 12.53
N LEU A 84 -17.62 -9.70 12.76
CA LEU A 84 -18.91 -9.34 12.14
C LEU A 84 -18.79 -9.15 10.63
N ASP A 85 -19.81 -9.56 9.89
CA ASP A 85 -19.91 -9.25 8.46
C ASP A 85 -19.98 -7.72 8.25
N GLY A 86 -19.09 -7.19 7.41
CA GLY A 86 -18.77 -5.76 7.36
C GLY A 86 -17.43 -5.37 8.02
N SER A 87 -16.77 -6.26 8.78
CA SER A 87 -15.42 -6.01 9.34
C SER A 87 -14.33 -6.69 8.52
N TYR A 88 -13.49 -5.90 7.86
CA TYR A 88 -12.54 -6.37 6.86
C TYR A 88 -11.08 -6.05 7.19
N GLY A 89 -10.18 -6.94 6.76
CA GLY A 89 -8.75 -6.64 6.67
C GLY A 89 -8.47 -5.50 5.69
N ALA A 90 -7.45 -4.68 5.97
CA ALA A 90 -6.99 -3.70 5.00
C ALA A 90 -6.15 -4.37 3.90
N ALA A 91 -5.31 -5.34 4.26
CA ALA A 91 -4.53 -6.14 3.32
C ALA A 91 -5.42 -6.86 2.30
N ASP A 92 -6.57 -7.39 2.73
CA ASP A 92 -7.56 -8.06 1.87
C ASP A 92 -8.13 -7.11 0.82
N PHE A 93 -8.54 -5.90 1.23
CA PHE A 93 -9.11 -4.89 0.33
C PHE A 93 -8.07 -4.35 -0.66
N VAL A 94 -6.85 -4.13 -0.17
CA VAL A 94 -5.67 -3.75 -0.97
C VAL A 94 -5.39 -4.81 -2.04
N SER A 95 -5.31 -6.08 -1.62
CA SER A 95 -5.12 -7.23 -2.50
C SER A 95 -6.22 -7.33 -3.55
N TRP A 96 -7.47 -7.03 -3.20
CA TRP A 96 -8.59 -7.00 -4.16
C TRP A 96 -8.39 -5.90 -5.22
N TYR A 97 -8.13 -4.65 -4.82
CA TYR A 97 -8.07 -3.54 -5.78
C TYR A 97 -6.82 -3.59 -6.68
N ASP A 98 -5.70 -4.14 -6.21
CA ASP A 98 -4.50 -4.39 -7.04
C ASP A 98 -4.57 -5.72 -7.81
N GLY A 99 -5.65 -6.49 -7.65
CA GLY A 99 -5.94 -7.69 -8.44
C GLY A 99 -5.04 -8.88 -8.12
N HIS A 100 -4.64 -9.04 -6.85
CA HIS A 100 -3.97 -10.24 -6.34
C HIS A 100 -4.77 -11.51 -6.71
N PRO A 101 -4.12 -12.61 -7.13
CA PRO A 101 -4.83 -13.78 -7.64
C PRO A 101 -5.50 -14.63 -6.55
N ASP A 102 -5.02 -14.56 -5.30
CA ASP A 102 -5.48 -15.42 -4.21
C ASP A 102 -6.73 -14.89 -3.47
N VAL A 103 -7.22 -13.69 -3.84
CA VAL A 103 -8.40 -13.07 -3.23
C VAL A 103 -9.60 -13.07 -4.19
N PRO A 104 -10.85 -12.99 -3.67
CA PRO A 104 -12.04 -12.92 -4.50
C PRO A 104 -11.99 -11.80 -5.55
N ARG A 105 -12.62 -11.99 -6.71
CA ARG A 105 -12.65 -10.97 -7.78
C ARG A 105 -13.61 -9.81 -7.50
N THR A 106 -14.44 -9.90 -6.47
CA THR A 106 -15.51 -8.94 -6.12
C THR A 106 -15.43 -8.57 -4.64
N TRP A 107 -15.84 -7.34 -4.31
CA TRP A 107 -15.84 -6.83 -2.94
C TRP A 107 -17.21 -6.23 -2.56
N PRO A 108 -17.71 -6.43 -1.32
CA PRO A 108 -19.02 -5.93 -0.86
C PRO A 108 -19.01 -4.42 -0.56
N LEU A 109 -19.04 -3.59 -1.60
CA LEU A 109 -19.05 -2.11 -1.52
C LEU A 109 -20.46 -1.51 -1.30
N THR A 110 -21.23 -2.10 -0.38
CA THR A 110 -22.65 -1.78 -0.14
C THR A 110 -22.89 -0.74 0.95
N ALA A 111 -21.91 -0.46 1.80
CA ALA A 111 -22.00 0.51 2.89
C ALA A 111 -21.89 1.96 2.39
N GLU A 112 -22.73 2.85 2.93
CA GLU A 112 -22.67 4.30 2.62
C GLU A 112 -21.77 5.07 3.59
N LYS A 113 -21.66 4.59 4.83
CA LYS A 113 -20.77 5.13 5.88
C LYS A 113 -19.80 4.06 6.33
N VAL A 114 -18.50 4.33 6.24
CA VAL A 114 -17.44 3.35 6.51
C VAL A 114 -16.40 3.90 7.47
N ALA A 115 -15.90 3.05 8.35
CA ALA A 115 -14.74 3.35 9.21
C ALA A 115 -13.46 2.74 8.63
N VAL A 116 -12.35 3.46 8.75
CA VAL A 116 -10.99 2.96 8.49
C VAL A 116 -10.16 3.17 9.75
N LEU A 117 -9.70 2.07 10.36
CA LEU A 117 -8.96 2.12 11.62
C LEU A 117 -7.46 2.19 11.35
N GLY A 118 -6.82 3.30 11.69
CA GLY A 118 -5.38 3.51 11.51
C GLY A 118 -5.03 4.86 10.89
N VAL A 119 -3.83 5.36 11.18
CA VAL A 119 -3.29 6.63 10.66
C VAL A 119 -1.92 6.43 10.01
N GLY A 120 -1.81 5.44 9.13
CA GLY A 120 -0.68 5.20 8.24
C GLY A 120 -1.10 5.31 6.76
N ASN A 121 -0.15 5.26 5.83
CA ASN A 121 -0.45 5.41 4.39
C ASN A 121 -1.48 4.40 3.87
N VAL A 122 -1.46 3.15 4.34
CA VAL A 122 -2.45 2.13 3.95
C VAL A 122 -3.88 2.57 4.32
N ALA A 123 -4.08 3.24 5.46
CA ALA A 123 -5.38 3.77 5.83
C ALA A 123 -5.82 4.90 4.89
N LEU A 124 -4.88 5.73 4.42
CA LEU A 124 -5.15 6.73 3.37
C LEU A 124 -5.49 6.05 2.04
N ASP A 125 -4.78 5.00 1.66
CA ASP A 125 -5.02 4.27 0.40
C ASP A 125 -6.40 3.63 0.39
N VAL A 126 -6.77 2.93 1.46
CA VAL A 126 -8.11 2.37 1.66
C VAL A 126 -9.17 3.48 1.60
N ALA A 127 -8.99 4.56 2.38
CA ALA A 127 -9.95 5.66 2.42
C ALA A 127 -10.11 6.38 1.06
N ARG A 128 -9.00 6.57 0.34
CA ARG A 128 -8.94 7.22 -0.98
C ARG A 128 -9.55 6.35 -2.07
N ILE A 129 -9.32 5.04 -2.07
CA ILE A 129 -9.95 4.12 -3.03
C ILE A 129 -11.46 3.98 -2.74
N LEU A 130 -11.88 4.00 -1.48
CA LEU A 130 -13.31 4.02 -1.10
C LEU A 130 -14.01 5.35 -1.44
N ALA A 131 -13.29 6.47 -1.49
CA ALA A 131 -13.85 7.79 -1.73
C ALA A 131 -13.68 8.30 -3.18
N LYS A 132 -12.77 7.74 -3.99
CA LYS A 132 -12.64 8.10 -5.42
C LYS A 132 -13.75 7.47 -6.25
N THR A 133 -14.15 8.15 -7.31
CA THR A 133 -14.99 7.55 -8.36
C THR A 133 -14.18 6.56 -9.20
N ALA A 134 -14.83 5.53 -9.73
CA ALA A 134 -14.17 4.56 -10.61
C ALA A 134 -13.57 5.21 -11.87
N ASP A 135 -14.21 6.26 -12.39
CA ASP A 135 -13.76 6.97 -13.60
C ASP A 135 -12.47 7.78 -13.35
N GLU A 136 -12.23 8.29 -12.14
CA GLU A 136 -10.94 8.90 -11.75
C GLU A 136 -9.76 7.92 -11.83
N LEU A 137 -10.03 6.61 -11.77
CA LEU A 137 -9.01 5.56 -11.81
C LEU A 137 -8.81 4.97 -13.22
N LEU A 138 -9.65 5.28 -14.20
CA LEU A 138 -9.48 4.84 -15.61
C LEU A 138 -8.14 5.21 -16.27
N PRO A 139 -7.44 6.31 -15.90
CA PRO A 139 -6.09 6.60 -16.40
C PRO A 139 -4.98 5.67 -15.86
N THR A 140 -5.29 4.80 -14.89
CA THR A 140 -4.34 3.91 -14.20
C THR A 140 -4.35 2.49 -14.77
N GLU A 141 -3.66 1.56 -14.12
CA GLU A 141 -3.73 0.12 -14.45
C GLU A 141 -4.83 -0.63 -13.66
N ILE A 142 -5.90 0.06 -13.22
CA ILE A 142 -7.03 -0.52 -12.49
C ILE A 142 -7.60 -1.77 -13.21
N PRO A 143 -7.77 -2.92 -12.53
CA PRO A 143 -8.38 -4.10 -13.13
C PRO A 143 -9.88 -3.87 -13.47
N PRO A 144 -10.41 -4.42 -14.58
CA PRO A 144 -11.81 -4.21 -14.96
C PRO A 144 -12.84 -4.58 -13.87
N ASN A 145 -12.64 -5.70 -13.17
CA ASN A 145 -13.51 -6.12 -12.06
C ASN A 145 -13.47 -5.16 -10.86
N VAL A 146 -12.37 -4.42 -10.68
CA VAL A 146 -12.22 -3.41 -9.63
C VAL A 146 -12.89 -2.11 -10.06
N TYR A 147 -12.76 -1.72 -11.33
CA TYR A 147 -13.53 -0.62 -11.91
C TYR A 147 -15.04 -0.86 -11.78
N ASP A 148 -15.52 -2.04 -12.18
CA ASP A 148 -16.95 -2.38 -12.09
C ASP A 148 -17.45 -2.39 -10.62
N GLY A 149 -16.63 -2.89 -9.68
CA GLY A 149 -16.93 -2.84 -8.25
C GLY A 149 -16.98 -1.42 -7.70
N LEU A 150 -15.97 -0.60 -7.97
CA LEU A 150 -15.92 0.80 -7.53
C LEU A 150 -17.00 1.66 -8.20
N LYS A 151 -17.48 1.29 -9.39
CA LYS A 151 -18.62 1.94 -10.06
C LYS A 151 -19.96 1.68 -9.36
N ALA A 152 -20.07 0.54 -8.67
CA ALA A 152 -21.20 0.20 -7.82
C ALA A 152 -21.04 0.66 -6.36
N ASN A 153 -19.92 1.30 -6.02
CA ASN A 153 -19.61 1.70 -4.64
C ASN A 153 -20.61 2.71 -4.07
N ARG A 154 -21.19 2.35 -2.92
CA ARG A 154 -22.16 3.17 -2.20
C ARG A 154 -21.52 4.14 -1.20
N ALA A 155 -20.24 4.02 -0.87
CA ALA A 155 -19.60 4.87 0.14
C ALA A 155 -19.74 6.37 -0.18
N ARG A 156 -20.14 7.16 0.82
CA ARG A 156 -20.28 8.62 0.78
C ARG A 156 -19.58 9.29 1.96
N GLU A 157 -19.58 8.66 3.12
CA GLU A 157 -18.84 9.11 4.30
C GLU A 157 -17.78 8.07 4.68
N ILE A 158 -16.51 8.51 4.70
CA ILE A 158 -15.35 7.70 5.04
C ILE A 158 -14.74 8.32 6.30
N HIS A 159 -14.71 7.59 7.40
CA HIS A 159 -14.18 8.06 8.68
C HIS A 159 -12.88 7.32 9.01
N VAL A 160 -11.75 8.02 8.97
CA VAL A 160 -10.43 7.48 9.33
C VAL A 160 -10.16 7.77 10.81
N PHE A 161 -9.84 6.75 11.59
CA PHE A 161 -9.71 6.85 13.05
C PHE A 161 -8.25 6.65 13.51
N GLY A 162 -7.74 7.64 14.22
CA GLY A 162 -6.43 7.61 14.88
C GLY A 162 -6.52 7.69 16.40
N ARG A 163 -6.04 6.65 17.09
CA ARG A 163 -5.96 6.61 18.57
C ARG A 163 -5.00 7.62 19.21
N ARG A 164 -4.34 8.50 18.46
CA ARG A 164 -3.39 9.54 18.92
C ARG A 164 -3.58 10.80 18.09
N GLY A 165 -2.91 11.88 18.48
CA GLY A 165 -3.00 13.18 17.81
C GLY A 165 -2.30 13.29 16.45
N PRO A 166 -2.48 14.44 15.76
CA PRO A 166 -1.90 14.71 14.44
C PRO A 166 -0.38 14.54 14.36
N ALA A 167 0.37 14.89 15.41
CA ALA A 167 1.83 14.77 15.46
C ALA A 167 2.33 13.31 15.53
N GLN A 168 1.46 12.35 15.83
CA GLN A 168 1.76 10.93 15.94
C GLN A 168 1.25 10.11 14.74
N ALA A 169 0.60 10.77 13.77
CA ALA A 169 0.23 10.17 12.50
C ALA A 169 1.48 9.66 11.75
N ARG A 170 1.33 8.54 11.04
CA ARG A 170 2.38 7.90 10.24
C ARG A 170 2.16 8.10 8.73
N PHE A 171 1.36 9.11 8.38
CA PHE A 171 1.19 9.57 7.01
C PHE A 171 2.49 10.14 6.43
N SER A 172 2.71 9.93 5.15
CA SER A 172 3.66 10.70 4.36
C SER A 172 3.00 12.03 3.93
N PRO A 173 3.72 13.17 3.94
CA PRO A 173 3.16 14.47 3.54
C PRO A 173 2.65 14.54 2.10
N MET A 174 3.11 13.65 1.20
CA MET A 174 2.59 13.58 -0.17
C MET A 174 1.25 12.85 -0.19
N GLU A 175 1.24 11.61 0.35
CA GLU A 175 0.05 10.73 0.42
C GLU A 175 -1.14 11.42 1.07
N LEU A 176 -0.88 12.17 2.16
CA LEU A 176 -1.90 12.97 2.81
C LEU A 176 -2.50 13.99 1.84
N ARG A 177 -1.66 14.86 1.24
CA ARG A 177 -2.14 15.92 0.33
C ARG A 177 -2.83 15.39 -0.92
N GLU A 178 -2.50 14.18 -1.38
CA GLU A 178 -3.14 13.57 -2.55
C GLU A 178 -4.63 13.22 -2.34
N LEU A 179 -5.11 13.12 -1.09
CA LEU A 179 -6.57 13.03 -0.81
C LEU A 179 -7.33 14.24 -1.38
N ASP A 180 -6.81 15.45 -1.15
CA ASP A 180 -7.48 16.72 -1.39
C ASP A 180 -7.36 17.21 -2.85
N HIS A 181 -6.50 16.55 -3.63
CA HIS A 181 -6.37 16.74 -5.07
C HIS A 181 -7.53 16.11 -5.88
N SER A 182 -8.30 15.19 -5.29
CA SER A 182 -9.47 14.62 -5.98
C SER A 182 -10.62 15.64 -6.03
N PRO A 183 -11.25 15.87 -7.19
CA PRO A 183 -12.42 16.73 -7.29
C PRO A 183 -13.67 16.13 -6.60
N SER A 184 -13.67 14.84 -6.26
CA SER A 184 -14.82 14.16 -5.65
C SER A 184 -14.73 14.04 -4.12
N ILE A 185 -13.55 14.23 -3.53
CA ILE A 185 -13.28 14.04 -2.09
C ILE A 185 -13.17 15.39 -1.37
N GLU A 186 -14.02 15.61 -0.37
CA GLU A 186 -13.90 16.68 0.62
C GLU A 186 -13.22 16.12 1.88
N VAL A 187 -11.99 16.53 2.17
CA VAL A 187 -11.31 16.12 3.41
C VAL A 187 -11.71 17.06 4.56
N ILE A 188 -12.15 16.48 5.68
CA ILE A 188 -12.66 17.20 6.85
C ILE A 188 -11.85 16.78 8.08
N VAL A 189 -11.40 17.76 8.87
CA VAL A 189 -10.70 17.57 10.15
C VAL A 189 -11.40 18.42 11.20
N ASP A 190 -11.69 17.87 12.38
CA ASP A 190 -12.30 18.64 13.46
C ASP A 190 -11.26 19.58 14.10
N PRO A 191 -11.53 20.88 14.30
CA PRO A 191 -10.63 21.78 15.03
C PRO A 191 -10.25 21.27 16.43
N ARG A 192 -11.12 20.51 17.08
CA ARG A 192 -10.89 19.92 18.42
C ARG A 192 -9.90 18.76 18.42
N ASP A 193 -9.54 18.25 17.24
CA ASP A 193 -8.53 17.21 17.05
C ASP A 193 -7.14 17.79 16.76
N ILE A 194 -7.02 19.12 16.64
CA ILE A 194 -5.75 19.83 16.51
C ILE A 194 -5.23 20.21 17.90
N ASP A 195 -4.66 19.22 18.61
CA ASP A 195 -4.03 19.40 19.93
C ASP A 195 -2.58 18.88 19.96
N TYR A 196 -1.71 19.55 20.73
CA TYR A 196 -0.27 19.28 20.81
C TYR A 196 0.30 19.55 22.21
N ASP A 197 0.75 18.49 22.85
CA ASP A 197 1.50 18.54 24.11
C ASP A 197 3.01 18.75 23.88
N LYS A 198 3.77 18.78 24.98
CA LYS A 198 5.23 18.97 24.94
C LYS A 198 5.94 17.92 24.07
N GLY A 199 5.55 16.65 24.16
CA GLY A 199 6.13 15.57 23.34
C GLY A 199 5.75 15.69 21.86
N SER A 200 4.51 16.05 21.55
CA SER A 200 4.03 16.30 20.19
C SER A 200 4.79 17.46 19.52
N LEU A 201 4.99 18.55 20.25
CA LEU A 201 5.80 19.70 19.79
C LEU A 201 7.28 19.37 19.65
N ALA A 202 7.81 18.42 20.42
CA ALA A 202 9.18 17.91 20.24
C ALA A 202 9.28 17.02 18.99
N ALA A 203 8.31 16.13 18.76
CA ALA A 203 8.26 15.26 17.58
C ALA A 203 8.15 16.06 16.27
N ARG A 204 7.35 17.15 16.24
CA ARG A 204 7.28 18.08 15.11
C ARG A 204 8.62 18.77 14.85
N ARG A 205 9.27 19.30 15.90
CA ARG A 205 10.59 19.96 15.78
C ARG A 205 11.69 19.01 15.29
N ALA A 206 11.66 17.74 15.71
CA ALA A 206 12.62 16.73 15.28
C ALA A 206 12.37 16.19 13.86
N GLY A 207 11.11 16.17 13.40
CA GLY A 207 10.72 15.54 12.14
C GLY A 207 10.06 16.49 11.14
N LYS A 208 10.80 16.89 10.09
CA LYS A 208 10.26 17.74 9.00
C LYS A 208 9.00 17.15 8.34
N GLN A 209 8.92 15.83 8.19
CA GLN A 209 7.71 15.17 7.66
C GLN A 209 6.53 15.27 8.65
N THR A 210 6.78 15.03 9.94
CA THR A 210 5.80 15.19 11.02
C THR A 210 5.21 16.60 11.07
N ASP A 211 6.06 17.63 10.99
CA ASP A 211 5.61 19.02 10.97
C ASP A 211 4.82 19.38 9.70
N MET A 212 5.22 18.87 8.53
CA MET A 212 4.43 19.06 7.30
C MET A 212 3.06 18.37 7.35
N VAL A 213 2.95 17.19 7.95
CA VAL A 213 1.66 16.50 8.18
C VAL A 213 0.78 17.32 9.12
N ALA A 214 1.31 17.72 10.28
CA ALA A 214 0.59 18.53 11.26
C ALA A 214 0.07 19.83 10.64
N LYS A 215 0.88 20.54 9.85
CA LYS A 215 0.49 21.78 9.15
C LYS A 215 -0.58 21.57 8.08
N THR A 216 -0.56 20.45 7.36
CA THR A 216 -1.63 20.12 6.41
C THR A 216 -2.95 19.88 7.14
N LEU A 217 -2.94 19.17 8.27
CA LEU A 217 -4.13 18.92 9.09
C LEU A 217 -4.66 20.20 9.75
N GLU A 218 -3.78 21.05 10.28
CA GLU A 218 -4.12 22.39 10.79
C GLU A 218 -4.86 23.23 9.74
N ASN A 219 -4.32 23.31 8.52
CA ASN A 219 -4.93 24.07 7.43
C ASN A 219 -6.29 23.52 6.98
N TRP A 220 -6.50 22.20 7.07
CA TRP A 220 -7.79 21.57 6.75
C TRP A 220 -8.82 21.64 7.87
N ALA A 221 -8.40 21.84 9.13
CA ALA A 221 -9.32 22.04 10.24
C ALA A 221 -9.93 23.45 10.23
N ILE A 222 -9.23 24.46 9.70
CA ILE A 222 -9.67 25.86 9.70
C ILE A 222 -10.31 26.32 8.37
N ARG A 223 -10.44 25.45 7.38
CA ARG A 223 -11.06 25.79 6.08
C ARG A 223 -12.57 25.57 6.09
N ASP A 224 -13.28 26.33 5.26
CA ASP A 224 -14.68 26.04 4.96
C ASP A 224 -14.81 24.68 4.25
N VAL A 225 -15.81 23.90 4.64
CA VAL A 225 -16.10 22.58 4.07
C VAL A 225 -16.89 22.75 2.76
N GLY A 226 -16.34 22.25 1.65
CA GLY A 226 -16.97 22.29 0.33
C GLY A 226 -18.13 21.32 0.12
N ASP A 227 -18.69 21.33 -1.09
CA ASP A 227 -19.86 20.54 -1.50
C ASP A 227 -19.50 19.22 -2.24
N ARG A 228 -18.21 18.86 -2.32
CA ARG A 228 -17.78 17.62 -3.02
C ARG A 228 -18.49 16.37 -2.46
N PRO A 229 -18.86 15.39 -3.31
CA PRO A 229 -19.85 14.36 -2.98
C PRO A 229 -19.40 13.31 -1.96
N HIS A 230 -18.09 13.04 -1.81
CA HIS A 230 -17.56 12.11 -0.82
C HIS A 230 -16.91 12.88 0.32
N LYS A 231 -17.33 12.62 1.56
CA LYS A 231 -16.79 13.25 2.76
C LYS A 231 -15.79 12.30 3.42
N LEU A 232 -14.53 12.72 3.53
CA LEU A 232 -13.47 11.95 4.16
C LEU A 232 -13.04 12.65 5.45
N PHE A 233 -13.51 12.13 6.57
CA PHE A 233 -13.22 12.65 7.90
C PHE A 233 -11.94 12.01 8.46
N LEU A 234 -11.04 12.83 9.00
CA LEU A 234 -9.87 12.37 9.76
C LEU A 234 -10.11 12.68 11.25
N HIS A 235 -10.45 11.66 12.03
CA HIS A 235 -10.68 11.76 13.47
C HIS A 235 -9.41 11.33 14.22
N PHE A 236 -8.93 12.18 15.12
CA PHE A 236 -7.79 11.90 16.00
C PHE A 236 -8.26 11.73 17.44
N PHE A 237 -7.38 11.16 18.27
CA PHE A 237 -7.66 10.81 19.66
C PHE A 237 -8.82 9.82 19.87
N GLU A 238 -9.27 9.11 18.84
CA GLU A 238 -10.33 8.10 18.92
C GLU A 238 -9.72 6.69 18.91
N SER A 239 -9.77 5.99 20.03
CA SER A 239 -9.28 4.60 20.13
C SER A 239 -10.44 3.62 19.92
N PRO A 240 -10.40 2.67 18.96
CA PRO A 240 -11.46 1.69 18.80
C PRO A 240 -11.54 0.76 20.01
N VAL A 241 -12.77 0.54 20.50
CA VAL A 241 -13.07 -0.31 21.67
C VAL A 241 -13.85 -1.56 21.25
N GLU A 242 -14.81 -1.41 20.34
CA GLU A 242 -15.75 -2.47 19.95
C GLU A 242 -16.33 -2.13 18.56
N ILE A 243 -16.53 -3.16 17.73
CA ILE A 243 -17.32 -3.05 16.51
C ILE A 243 -18.74 -3.49 16.85
N LEU A 244 -19.70 -2.57 16.75
CA LEU A 244 -21.08 -2.79 17.11
C LEU A 244 -21.80 -3.55 15.99
N GLY A 245 -22.71 -4.46 16.33
CA GLY A 245 -23.44 -5.22 15.34
C GLY A 245 -24.80 -5.75 15.79
N ALA A 246 -25.64 -6.01 14.79
CA ALA A 246 -26.94 -6.65 14.96
C ALA A 246 -27.12 -7.70 13.84
N GLY A 247 -27.72 -8.85 14.18
CA GLY A 247 -27.93 -9.93 13.21
C GLY A 247 -26.66 -10.47 12.54
N GLY A 248 -25.50 -10.36 13.22
CA GLY A 248 -24.20 -10.81 12.70
C GLY A 248 -23.49 -9.82 11.76
N ARG A 249 -24.05 -8.63 11.52
CA ARG A 249 -23.45 -7.59 10.67
C ARG A 249 -23.08 -6.34 11.47
N VAL A 250 -22.11 -5.59 10.96
CA VAL A 250 -21.70 -4.28 11.50
C VAL A 250 -22.85 -3.28 11.41
N THR A 251 -23.13 -2.61 12.53
CA THR A 251 -24.08 -1.49 12.64
C THR A 251 -23.47 -0.25 13.29
N GLY A 252 -22.19 -0.31 13.69
CA GLY A 252 -21.46 0.86 14.15
C GLY A 252 -20.05 0.55 14.63
N LEU A 253 -19.34 1.59 15.06
CA LEU A 253 -18.04 1.51 15.73
C LEU A 253 -18.15 2.25 17.06
N ARG A 254 -17.67 1.64 18.15
CA ARG A 254 -17.49 2.30 19.44
C ARG A 254 -16.02 2.68 19.61
N THR A 255 -15.77 3.95 19.90
CA THR A 255 -14.45 4.48 20.27
C THR A 255 -14.45 4.99 21.71
N GLU A 256 -13.27 5.01 22.32
CA GLU A 256 -12.99 5.79 23.52
C GLU A 256 -12.19 7.03 23.11
N ARG A 257 -12.61 8.20 23.59
CA ARG A 257 -11.82 9.42 23.46
C ARG A 257 -10.57 9.30 24.32
N THR A 258 -9.44 9.67 23.76
CA THR A 258 -8.14 9.71 24.44
C THR A 258 -7.68 11.15 24.65
N ALA A 259 -6.75 11.36 25.56
CA ALA A 259 -6.12 12.65 25.83
C ALA A 259 -4.60 12.50 25.91
N LEU A 260 -3.86 13.53 25.48
CA LEU A 260 -2.41 13.57 25.57
C LEU A 260 -1.92 13.49 27.03
N ASP A 261 -0.78 12.83 27.25
CA ASP A 261 -0.20 12.61 28.57
C ASP A 261 1.01 13.53 28.91
N GLY A 262 1.40 14.41 27.98
CA GLY A 262 2.56 15.29 28.09
C GLY A 262 3.81 14.75 27.40
N THR A 263 3.85 13.45 27.09
CA THR A 263 4.99 12.76 26.45
C THR A 263 4.84 12.59 24.93
N GLY A 264 3.72 13.03 24.35
CA GLY A 264 3.33 12.71 22.98
C GLY A 264 2.71 11.32 22.82
N ASN A 265 2.38 10.66 23.94
CA ASN A 265 1.49 9.50 23.98
C ASN A 265 0.12 9.95 24.51
N VAL A 266 -0.77 8.98 24.74
CA VAL A 266 -2.15 9.24 25.17
C VAL A 266 -2.58 8.28 26.27
N ARG A 267 -3.59 8.70 27.03
CA ARG A 267 -4.36 7.88 27.96
C ARG A 267 -5.84 7.89 27.59
N GLY A 268 -6.56 6.85 27.98
CA GLY A 268 -8.02 6.83 27.95
C GLY A 268 -8.64 7.92 28.83
N THR A 269 -9.86 8.35 28.48
CA THR A 269 -10.65 9.33 29.25
C THR A 269 -11.92 8.71 29.86
N GLY A 270 -12.27 7.47 29.50
CA GLY A 270 -13.54 6.82 29.82
C GLY A 270 -14.74 7.32 29.00
N VAL A 271 -14.57 8.36 28.17
CA VAL A 271 -15.67 8.90 27.34
C VAL A 271 -15.81 8.05 26.08
N LEU A 272 -16.88 7.25 26.03
CA LEU A 272 -17.23 6.42 24.88
C LEU A 272 -18.06 7.20 23.85
N ARG A 273 -17.87 6.88 22.57
CA ARG A 273 -18.62 7.44 21.45
C ARG A 273 -18.95 6.34 20.44
N ASP A 274 -20.22 6.28 20.05
CA ASP A 274 -20.71 5.36 19.03
C ASP A 274 -20.85 6.11 17.68
N TRP A 275 -20.41 5.47 16.61
CA TRP A 275 -20.39 6.00 15.25
C TRP A 275 -21.26 5.13 14.34
N ASP A 276 -22.17 5.77 13.60
CA ASP A 276 -23.04 5.16 12.60
C ASP A 276 -22.25 4.80 11.34
N VAL A 277 -21.75 3.56 11.29
CA VAL A 277 -21.00 2.99 10.15
C VAL A 277 -21.45 1.55 9.91
N THR A 278 -21.48 1.11 8.65
CA THR A 278 -21.92 -0.23 8.25
C THR A 278 -20.82 -1.09 7.62
N ALA A 279 -19.59 -0.56 7.54
CA ALA A 279 -18.39 -1.35 7.31
C ALA A 279 -17.18 -0.75 8.05
N VAL A 280 -16.22 -1.60 8.42
CA VAL A 280 -14.97 -1.25 9.11
C VAL A 280 -13.79 -1.90 8.39
N TYR A 281 -12.78 -1.11 8.02
CA TYR A 281 -11.53 -1.58 7.40
C TYR A 281 -10.36 -1.39 8.37
N ARG A 282 -9.56 -2.43 8.59
CA ARG A 282 -8.59 -2.50 9.71
C ARG A 282 -7.15 -2.25 9.27
N ALA A 283 -6.80 -1.00 8.97
CA ALA A 283 -5.46 -0.60 8.55
C ALA A 283 -4.47 -0.37 9.72
N VAL A 284 -4.43 -1.30 10.68
CA VAL A 284 -3.65 -1.17 11.93
C VAL A 284 -2.20 -1.66 11.81
N GLY A 285 -1.82 -2.24 10.67
CA GLY A 285 -0.49 -2.72 10.33
C GLY A 285 -0.54 -4.09 9.65
N TYR A 286 0.52 -4.45 8.92
CA TYR A 286 0.69 -5.82 8.44
C TYR A 286 1.34 -6.70 9.52
N LEU A 287 1.38 -8.01 9.26
CA LEU A 287 2.11 -9.03 9.99
C LEU A 287 2.84 -9.95 9.00
N SER A 288 4.08 -10.30 9.30
CA SER A 288 4.83 -11.30 8.52
C SER A 288 4.37 -12.72 8.86
N GLU A 289 4.56 -13.65 7.94
CA GLU A 289 4.21 -15.05 8.14
C GLU A 289 5.36 -15.79 8.84
N HIS A 290 5.02 -16.69 9.78
CA HIS A 290 6.01 -17.57 10.40
C HIS A 290 6.45 -18.65 9.40
N LEU A 291 7.66 -18.51 8.88
CA LEU A 291 8.25 -19.48 7.97
C LEU A 291 8.82 -20.69 8.73
N PRO A 292 8.43 -21.94 8.39
CA PRO A 292 9.02 -23.12 9.02
C PRO A 292 10.54 -23.19 8.87
N LYS A 293 11.21 -23.87 9.81
CA LYS A 293 12.68 -23.93 9.95
C LYS A 293 13.37 -22.58 10.22
N LEU A 294 12.64 -21.47 10.34
CA LEU A 294 13.16 -20.21 10.87
C LEU A 294 12.68 -19.96 12.31
N PRO A 295 13.51 -19.31 13.14
CA PRO A 295 13.11 -18.77 14.43
C PRO A 295 12.12 -17.62 14.24
N TRP A 296 11.30 -17.35 15.24
CA TRP A 296 10.20 -16.41 15.16
C TRP A 296 10.03 -15.64 16.46
N ASP A 297 9.89 -14.32 16.35
CA ASP A 297 9.47 -13.44 17.43
C ASP A 297 7.99 -13.06 17.23
N PRO A 298 7.05 -13.58 18.05
CA PRO A 298 5.63 -13.29 17.91
C PRO A 298 5.24 -11.85 18.30
N ASP A 299 6.05 -11.14 19.09
CA ASP A 299 5.73 -9.79 19.57
C ASP A 299 6.02 -8.74 18.50
N SER A 300 7.20 -8.84 17.86
CA SER A 300 7.55 -7.98 16.72
C SER A 300 6.97 -8.49 15.39
N GLY A 301 6.68 -9.79 15.30
CA GLY A 301 6.25 -10.44 14.06
C GLY A 301 7.37 -10.49 13.03
N THR A 302 8.59 -10.84 13.45
CA THR A 302 9.77 -10.90 12.59
C THR A 302 10.65 -12.12 12.89
N VAL A 303 11.59 -12.41 11.99
CA VAL A 303 12.64 -13.42 12.23
C VAL A 303 13.79 -12.77 13.02
N PRO A 304 14.15 -13.27 14.22
CA PRO A 304 15.28 -12.78 15.00
C PRO A 304 16.57 -12.75 14.19
N ASN A 305 17.26 -11.59 14.18
CA ASN A 305 18.45 -11.40 13.33
C ASN A 305 19.43 -10.34 13.88
N ALA A 306 20.70 -10.46 13.46
CA ALA A 306 21.73 -9.42 13.65
C ALA A 306 22.33 -9.03 12.29
N GLY A 307 22.15 -7.79 11.85
CA GLY A 307 22.62 -7.33 10.54
C GLY A 307 22.06 -8.13 9.36
N GLY A 308 20.87 -8.72 9.51
CA GLY A 308 20.26 -9.61 8.52
C GLY A 308 20.66 -11.09 8.63
N ARG A 309 21.64 -11.46 9.47
CA ARG A 309 21.95 -12.87 9.82
C ARG A 309 20.89 -13.42 10.76
N VAL A 310 20.22 -14.52 10.41
CA VAL A 310 19.18 -15.14 11.25
C VAL A 310 19.79 -15.70 12.53
N LEU A 311 19.20 -15.45 13.71
CA LEU A 311 19.70 -15.92 14.99
C LEU A 311 18.87 -17.09 15.54
N GLU A 312 19.52 -18.20 15.85
CA GLU A 312 18.95 -19.26 16.69
C GLU A 312 18.61 -18.74 18.09
N GLU A 313 17.78 -19.46 18.85
CA GLU A 313 17.47 -19.16 20.25
C GLU A 313 18.73 -19.03 21.13
N SER A 314 19.82 -19.73 20.79
CA SER A 314 21.12 -19.61 21.44
C SER A 314 21.88 -18.32 21.12
N GLY A 315 21.30 -17.38 20.36
CA GLY A 315 21.93 -16.15 19.88
C GLY A 315 23.01 -16.34 18.81
N ARG A 316 23.19 -17.55 18.28
CA ARG A 316 24.17 -17.85 17.22
C ARG A 316 23.53 -17.65 15.85
N HIS A 317 24.34 -17.32 14.84
CA HIS A 317 23.89 -17.28 13.45
C HIS A 317 23.50 -18.68 12.97
N LEU A 318 22.24 -18.84 12.54
CA LEU A 318 21.79 -20.00 11.78
C LEU A 318 22.51 -20.00 10.42
N GLN A 319 23.55 -20.83 10.31
CA GLN A 319 24.53 -20.79 9.21
C GLN A 319 23.88 -20.62 7.82
N SER A 320 24.49 -19.75 7.00
CA SER A 320 24.07 -19.47 5.64
C SER A 320 22.64 -18.95 5.47
N THR A 321 21.98 -18.53 6.55
CA THR A 321 20.58 -18.11 6.53
C THR A 321 20.45 -16.64 6.91
N TYR A 322 19.76 -15.88 6.05
CA TYR A 322 19.65 -14.43 6.14
C TYR A 322 18.21 -13.97 5.89
N VAL A 323 17.88 -12.77 6.34
CA VAL A 323 16.57 -12.13 6.19
C VAL A 323 16.73 -10.65 5.82
N THR A 324 15.85 -10.13 4.96
CA THR A 324 15.82 -8.71 4.58
C THR A 324 14.39 -8.21 4.37
N GLY A 325 14.15 -6.91 4.52
CA GLY A 325 12.83 -6.31 4.34
C GLY A 325 11.93 -6.46 5.56
N TRP A 326 10.62 -6.55 5.34
CA TRP A 326 9.64 -6.53 6.43
C TRP A 326 9.70 -7.78 7.32
N ILE A 327 10.03 -8.96 6.78
CA ILE A 327 10.31 -10.18 7.57
C ILE A 327 11.49 -10.02 8.55
N ARG A 328 12.38 -9.05 8.30
CA ARG A 328 13.55 -8.72 9.14
C ARG A 328 13.27 -7.60 10.16
N ARG A 329 12.54 -6.55 9.75
CA ARG A 329 12.42 -5.26 10.50
C ARG A 329 10.98 -4.88 10.88
N GLY A 330 10.01 -5.72 10.55
CA GLY A 330 8.59 -5.41 10.63
C GLY A 330 8.12 -4.52 9.46
N PRO A 331 6.80 -4.39 9.27
CA PRO A 331 6.21 -3.68 8.13
C PRO A 331 6.15 -2.17 8.33
N VAL A 332 7.32 -1.55 8.47
CA VAL A 332 7.46 -0.11 8.69
C VAL A 332 8.44 0.50 7.68
N GLY A 333 8.02 1.62 7.09
CA GLY A 333 8.85 2.48 6.24
C GLY A 333 8.61 2.29 4.74
N LEU A 334 8.85 3.38 4.00
CA LEU A 334 8.78 3.44 2.53
C LEU A 334 9.82 2.54 1.86
N ILE A 335 9.56 2.14 0.61
CA ILE A 335 10.40 1.27 -0.26
C ILE A 335 11.90 1.62 -0.21
N GLY A 336 12.25 2.92 -0.16
CA GLY A 336 13.64 3.38 -0.11
C GLY A 336 14.43 2.86 1.12
N HIS A 337 13.77 2.67 2.26
CA HIS A 337 14.43 2.13 3.46
C HIS A 337 14.83 0.65 3.29
N THR A 338 14.04 -0.12 2.54
CA THR A 338 14.30 -1.53 2.24
C THR A 338 15.57 -1.73 1.41
N LYS A 339 16.03 -0.72 0.66
CA LYS A 339 17.30 -0.78 -0.08
C LYS A 339 18.52 -0.76 0.86
N GLY A 340 18.54 0.13 1.86
CA GLY A 340 19.66 0.21 2.81
C GLY A 340 19.76 -1.04 3.68
N ASP A 341 18.62 -1.54 4.10
CA ASP A 341 18.40 -2.80 4.81
C ASP A 341 18.91 -4.04 4.05
N ALA A 342 18.60 -4.14 2.76
CA ALA A 342 19.11 -5.20 1.90
C ALA A 342 20.63 -5.12 1.72
N ASN A 343 21.20 -3.91 1.59
CA ASN A 343 22.64 -3.73 1.49
C ASN A 343 23.39 -4.22 2.75
N GLU A 344 22.85 -3.97 3.94
CA GLU A 344 23.41 -4.46 5.21
C GLU A 344 23.42 -5.99 5.27
N THR A 345 22.28 -6.60 4.90
CA THR A 345 22.13 -8.07 4.84
C THR A 345 23.13 -8.70 3.86
N VAL A 346 23.29 -8.12 2.68
CA VAL A 346 24.23 -8.60 1.65
C VAL A 346 25.69 -8.39 2.09
N ALA A 347 26.02 -7.30 2.77
CA ALA A 347 27.36 -7.10 3.33
C ALA A 347 27.70 -8.21 4.34
N GLY A 348 26.77 -8.54 5.24
CA GLY A 348 26.94 -9.67 6.18
C GLY A 348 27.17 -11.02 5.47
N LEU A 349 26.40 -11.31 4.43
CA LEU A 349 26.60 -12.52 3.61
C LEU A 349 27.99 -12.56 2.97
N LEU A 350 28.46 -11.43 2.40
CA LEU A 350 29.78 -11.35 1.77
C LEU A 350 30.94 -11.47 2.78
N ASP A 351 30.79 -10.94 3.99
CA ASP A 351 31.76 -11.13 5.08
C ASP A 351 31.86 -12.61 5.50
N ASP A 352 30.73 -13.33 5.48
CA ASP A 352 30.67 -14.76 5.82
C ASP A 352 31.25 -15.63 4.69
N PHE A 353 31.04 -15.25 3.43
CA PHE A 353 31.71 -15.85 2.28
C PHE A 353 33.23 -15.67 2.35
N ALA A 354 33.71 -14.43 2.52
CA ALA A 354 35.13 -14.10 2.56
C ALA A 354 35.89 -14.80 3.70
N ALA A 355 35.20 -15.12 4.79
CA ALA A 355 35.74 -15.83 5.94
C ALA A 355 35.50 -17.35 5.93
N GLY A 356 34.97 -17.92 4.84
CA GLY A 356 34.70 -19.36 4.74
C GLY A 356 33.66 -19.89 5.73
N ARG A 357 32.74 -19.04 6.20
CA ARG A 357 31.68 -19.41 7.17
C ARG A 357 30.41 -19.96 6.53
N LEU A 358 30.27 -19.89 5.21
CA LEU A 358 29.10 -20.44 4.51
C LEU A 358 29.11 -21.98 4.49
N HIS A 359 27.90 -22.54 4.41
CA HIS A 359 27.65 -23.94 4.10
C HIS A 359 28.16 -24.30 2.69
N THR A 360 28.67 -25.52 2.52
CA THR A 360 29.00 -26.08 1.20
C THR A 360 27.82 -26.94 0.73
N PRO A 361 27.04 -26.52 -0.29
CA PRO A 361 25.88 -27.28 -0.74
C PRO A 361 26.30 -28.60 -1.40
N ALA A 362 25.44 -29.62 -1.29
CA ALA A 362 25.68 -30.95 -1.85
C ALA A 362 25.66 -30.97 -3.39
N PHE A 363 24.90 -30.05 -4.00
CA PHE A 363 24.68 -29.95 -5.44
C PHE A 363 24.94 -28.52 -5.94
N PRO A 364 26.20 -28.02 -5.88
CA PRO A 364 26.55 -26.62 -6.16
C PRO A 364 26.43 -26.20 -7.64
N ALA A 365 26.21 -27.17 -8.55
CA ALA A 365 26.18 -26.89 -9.98
C ALA A 365 24.94 -26.03 -10.33
N PRO A 366 25.07 -24.91 -11.07
CA PRO A 366 23.96 -23.97 -11.30
C PRO A 366 22.67 -24.60 -11.87
N GLY A 367 22.79 -25.65 -12.69
CA GLY A 367 21.63 -26.36 -13.25
C GLY A 367 21.03 -27.46 -12.36
N ALA A 368 21.62 -27.79 -11.21
CA ALA A 368 21.16 -28.92 -10.38
C ALA A 368 19.75 -28.70 -9.81
N VAL A 369 19.43 -27.45 -9.44
CA VAL A 369 18.10 -27.05 -8.94
C VAL A 369 17.00 -27.15 -10.01
N ASP A 370 17.36 -27.16 -11.30
CA ASP A 370 16.40 -27.26 -12.40
C ASP A 370 15.81 -28.68 -12.51
N ALA A 371 16.52 -29.68 -11.97
CA ALA A 371 16.08 -31.07 -11.88
C ALA A 371 15.32 -31.40 -10.57
N PHE A 372 15.19 -30.45 -9.64
CA PHE A 372 14.50 -30.68 -8.36
C PHE A 372 12.99 -30.90 -8.57
N PRO A 373 12.42 -32.06 -8.17
CA PRO A 373 11.01 -32.36 -8.39
C PRO A 373 10.11 -31.58 -7.43
N ARG A 374 9.46 -30.54 -7.95
CA ARG A 374 8.51 -29.68 -7.22
C ARG A 374 7.15 -30.35 -7.07
N ARG A 375 6.45 -30.09 -5.96
CA ARG A 375 5.22 -30.80 -5.60
C ARG A 375 3.98 -30.30 -6.37
N ALA A 376 3.94 -29.02 -6.76
CA ALA A 376 2.95 -28.46 -7.68
C ALA A 376 3.55 -27.35 -8.61
N ARG A 377 2.76 -26.53 -9.31
CA ARG A 377 1.96 -26.88 -10.51
C ARG A 377 1.84 -25.67 -11.48
N GLY A 378 2.76 -25.51 -12.43
CA GLY A 378 2.66 -24.48 -13.46
C GLY A 378 3.91 -24.35 -14.34
N PRO A 379 3.83 -23.70 -15.52
CA PRO A 379 5.01 -23.45 -16.35
C PRO A 379 5.95 -22.44 -15.69
N LEU A 380 7.26 -22.72 -15.75
CA LEU A 380 8.31 -21.82 -15.31
C LEU A 380 8.38 -20.58 -16.21
N HIS A 381 8.17 -19.39 -15.62
CA HIS A 381 8.42 -18.12 -16.30
C HIS A 381 9.90 -17.73 -16.20
N HIS A 382 10.75 -18.41 -16.99
CA HIS A 382 12.12 -17.94 -17.21
C HIS A 382 12.07 -16.56 -17.89
N VAL A 383 12.66 -15.54 -17.24
CA VAL A 383 12.48 -14.12 -17.64
C VAL A 383 13.04 -13.79 -19.04
N GLY A 384 13.88 -14.67 -19.61
CA GLY A 384 14.34 -14.57 -21.00
C GLY A 384 13.25 -14.53 -22.08
N GLY A 385 11.98 -14.78 -21.74
CA GLY A 385 10.83 -14.66 -22.65
C GLY A 385 9.83 -13.54 -22.37
N LEU A 386 9.93 -12.82 -21.24
CA LEU A 386 8.89 -11.88 -20.77
C LEU A 386 9.18 -10.42 -21.12
N VAL A 387 9.49 -10.17 -22.39
CA VAL A 387 9.43 -8.80 -22.96
C VAL A 387 7.96 -8.36 -22.98
N PRO A 388 7.54 -7.29 -22.28
CA PRO A 388 6.18 -6.81 -22.36
C PRO A 388 5.89 -6.35 -23.80
N ALA A 389 4.84 -6.88 -24.42
CA ALA A 389 4.42 -6.56 -25.80
C ALA A 389 3.88 -5.11 -25.98
N ARG A 390 4.32 -4.16 -25.16
CA ARG A 390 3.92 -2.74 -25.18
C ARG A 390 4.80 -1.85 -26.06
N ARG A 391 6.04 -2.25 -26.41
CA ARG A 391 6.92 -1.43 -27.28
C ARG A 391 6.49 -1.32 -28.76
N ARG A 392 5.49 -2.07 -29.24
CA ARG A 392 4.94 -1.95 -30.61
C ARG A 392 3.60 -1.20 -30.73
N ARG A 393 3.01 -0.68 -29.65
CA ARG A 393 1.71 0.04 -29.70
C ARG A 393 1.75 1.54 -29.37
N ALA A 394 2.92 2.11 -29.07
CA ALA A 394 3.06 3.55 -28.81
C ALA A 394 2.78 4.45 -30.05
N GLY A 395 2.82 3.91 -31.28
CA GLY A 395 2.60 4.67 -32.51
C GLY A 395 1.17 4.67 -33.08
N ALA A 396 0.26 3.82 -32.59
CA ALA A 396 -1.06 3.58 -33.20
C ALA A 396 -2.26 4.11 -32.38
N GLY A 397 -2.01 4.75 -31.24
CA GLY A 397 -3.04 5.13 -30.26
C GLY A 397 -3.86 6.40 -30.56
N ARG A 398 -3.73 7.02 -31.75
CA ARG A 398 -4.42 8.29 -32.08
C ARG A 398 -5.39 8.24 -33.26
N ALA A 399 -5.66 7.07 -33.86
CA ALA A 399 -6.57 6.94 -35.01
C ALA A 399 -7.68 5.87 -34.86
N ALA A 400 -7.61 4.96 -33.88
CA ALA A 400 -8.51 3.81 -33.77
C ALA A 400 -9.78 4.05 -32.91
N GLY A 401 -10.12 5.30 -32.59
CA GLY A 401 -11.22 5.65 -31.69
C GLY A 401 -12.62 5.72 -32.30
N ALA A 402 -12.77 5.57 -33.63
CA ALA A 402 -13.99 5.94 -34.36
C ALA A 402 -14.72 4.79 -35.10
N GLN A 403 -14.21 3.56 -35.09
CA GLN A 403 -14.74 2.47 -35.95
C GLN A 403 -14.91 1.10 -35.28
N ALA A 404 -14.71 0.98 -33.97
CA ALA A 404 -14.93 -0.27 -33.22
C ALA A 404 -16.35 -0.41 -32.63
N GLY A 405 -17.32 0.39 -33.10
CA GLY A 405 -18.68 0.47 -32.56
C GLY A 405 -19.70 -0.51 -33.14
N GLU A 406 -19.51 -1.02 -34.36
CA GLU A 406 -20.54 -1.82 -35.05
C GLU A 406 -20.22 -3.34 -35.10
N ASP A 407 -18.94 -3.73 -35.13
CA ASP A 407 -18.56 -5.12 -35.46
C ASP A 407 -18.63 -6.14 -34.30
N ARG A 408 -19.13 -5.74 -33.12
CA ARG A 408 -19.37 -6.64 -31.96
C ARG A 408 -20.82 -7.10 -31.79
N ARG A 409 -21.71 -6.85 -32.76
CA ARG A 409 -23.05 -7.49 -32.82
C ARG A 409 -23.11 -8.77 -33.65
N ALA A 410 -22.00 -9.18 -34.29
CA ALA A 410 -21.95 -10.32 -35.22
C ALA A 410 -20.96 -11.41 -34.79
N ARG A 411 -21.07 -11.92 -33.56
CA ARG A 411 -20.46 -13.22 -33.16
C ARG A 411 -21.03 -13.74 -31.83
N GLY A 412 -22.25 -14.26 -31.88
CA GLY A 412 -22.95 -14.77 -30.71
C GLY A 412 -24.15 -15.65 -31.03
N HIS A 413 -23.94 -16.80 -31.69
CA HIS A 413 -24.78 -18.01 -31.65
C HIS A 413 -24.22 -19.09 -32.59
N ALA A 414 -23.79 -20.24 -32.05
CA ALA A 414 -23.52 -21.46 -32.80
C ALA A 414 -23.38 -22.69 -31.88
N ALA A 415 -24.51 -23.23 -31.38
CA ALA A 415 -24.67 -24.61 -30.92
C ALA A 415 -26.16 -24.91 -30.66
N GLY A 416 -26.74 -25.93 -31.30
CA GLY A 416 -28.14 -26.33 -31.15
C GLY A 416 -28.74 -26.88 -32.45
N GLU A 417 -29.44 -28.03 -32.38
CA GLU A 417 -29.72 -28.89 -33.53
C GLU A 417 -31.15 -28.82 -34.14
N ARG A 418 -31.24 -29.23 -35.41
CA ARG A 418 -32.34 -29.95 -36.11
C ARG A 418 -33.71 -29.30 -36.37
N ARG A 419 -33.99 -29.20 -37.69
CA ARG A 419 -35.27 -29.46 -38.42
C ARG A 419 -36.62 -29.12 -37.74
N LEU A 420 -37.38 -28.19 -38.35
CA LEU A 420 -38.55 -28.52 -39.20
C LEU A 420 -39.08 -27.28 -39.95
N THR A 421 -40.16 -27.45 -40.72
CA THR A 421 -40.56 -26.64 -41.89
C THR A 421 -41.65 -25.58 -41.64
N ALA A 422 -41.81 -24.70 -42.64
CA ALA A 422 -43.01 -23.94 -43.03
C ALA A 422 -43.12 -22.42 -42.68
N ARG A 423 -43.98 -21.77 -43.47
CA ARG A 423 -44.18 -20.33 -43.78
C ARG A 423 -45.66 -19.97 -43.42
N PRO A 424 -46.17 -18.74 -43.58
CA PRO A 424 -45.96 -17.46 -42.85
C PRO A 424 -47.36 -16.90 -42.40
N PRO A 425 -47.79 -15.63 -42.66
CA PRO A 425 -47.32 -14.29 -42.24
C PRO A 425 -48.34 -13.51 -41.35
N GLY A 426 -48.00 -12.31 -40.82
CA GLY A 426 -48.98 -11.48 -40.07
C GLY A 426 -48.66 -10.00 -39.77
N ARG A 427 -48.94 -9.09 -40.73
CA ARG A 427 -49.45 -7.69 -40.65
C ARG A 427 -49.05 -6.68 -39.52
N GLY A 428 -48.85 -5.41 -39.94
CA GLY A 428 -49.10 -4.16 -39.17
C GLY A 428 -47.87 -3.25 -39.02
N ARG A 429 -47.73 -2.10 -39.71
CA ARG A 429 -48.30 -0.74 -39.42
C ARG A 429 -47.93 -0.23 -38.01
N THR A 430 -47.44 1.00 -37.77
CA THR A 430 -47.54 2.25 -38.57
C THR A 430 -46.38 3.25 -38.28
N ARG A 431 -46.20 4.27 -39.13
CA ARG A 431 -45.26 5.40 -38.93
C ARG A 431 -45.83 6.49 -38.01
N ALA A 432 -44.95 7.19 -37.30
CA ALA A 432 -45.03 8.64 -37.09
C ALA A 432 -43.60 9.18 -36.84
N GLY A 433 -43.29 10.39 -37.32
CA GLY A 433 -42.00 11.05 -37.10
C GLY A 433 -42.17 12.55 -37.01
N VAL A 434 -41.24 13.24 -36.32
CA VAL A 434 -41.20 14.71 -36.21
C VAL A 434 -39.75 15.19 -36.32
N VAL A 435 -39.59 16.39 -36.87
CA VAL A 435 -38.35 17.00 -37.37
C VAL A 435 -37.71 17.97 -36.37
N ARG A 436 -36.37 18.10 -36.37
CA ARG A 436 -35.59 19.20 -35.75
C ARG A 436 -35.19 20.23 -36.82
N PRO A 437 -35.03 21.52 -36.46
CA PRO A 437 -33.77 22.21 -36.76
C PRO A 437 -33.33 23.17 -35.60
N PRO A 438 -32.46 24.20 -35.77
CA PRO A 438 -31.05 24.08 -35.38
C PRO A 438 -30.54 25.19 -34.41
N GLY A 439 -29.27 25.13 -34.01
CA GLY A 439 -28.67 26.02 -33.00
C GLY A 439 -28.00 27.31 -33.54
N ARG A 440 -27.32 28.04 -32.63
CA ARG A 440 -26.43 29.18 -32.90
C ARG A 440 -25.28 29.24 -31.90
N ALA A 441 -24.22 29.98 -32.25
CA ALA A 441 -22.94 30.09 -31.53
C ALA A 441 -22.63 31.55 -31.12
N GLN A 442 -21.37 31.81 -30.71
CA GLN A 442 -20.74 33.10 -30.30
C GLN A 442 -20.99 33.50 -28.82
N SER A 443 -20.07 34.18 -28.11
CA SER A 443 -18.65 34.52 -28.33
C SER A 443 -17.97 34.96 -27.01
N ARG A 444 -16.63 34.99 -26.97
CA ARG A 444 -15.85 35.68 -25.92
C ARG A 444 -15.63 37.16 -26.28
N PRO A 445 -15.27 38.00 -25.30
CA PRO A 445 -14.04 38.77 -25.46
C PRO A 445 -13.07 38.61 -24.27
N ALA A 446 -11.80 38.97 -24.51
CA ALA A 446 -10.77 39.12 -23.49
C ALA A 446 -10.39 40.61 -23.36
N VAL A 447 -9.87 41.02 -22.21
CA VAL A 447 -9.31 42.37 -22.00
C VAL A 447 -7.94 42.25 -21.33
N THR A 448 -6.96 42.92 -21.92
CA THR A 448 -5.60 43.17 -21.42
C THR A 448 -5.63 44.34 -20.42
N SER A 449 -4.75 44.49 -19.42
CA SER A 449 -3.30 44.76 -19.53
C SER A 449 -2.67 44.89 -18.11
N PRO A 450 -1.33 45.00 -17.98
CA PRO A 450 -0.62 44.85 -16.70
C PRO A 450 -0.27 46.18 -16.00
N LEU A 451 0.01 46.12 -14.68
CA LEU A 451 0.67 47.21 -13.93
C LEU A 451 1.66 46.67 -12.87
N THR A 452 2.93 46.69 -13.26
CA THR A 452 4.12 47.16 -12.52
C THR A 452 4.30 46.87 -11.02
N LEU A 453 5.33 46.05 -10.71
CA LEU A 453 6.04 46.03 -9.41
C LEU A 453 7.11 47.13 -9.36
N PRO A 454 7.34 47.78 -8.20
CA PRO A 454 8.58 48.51 -7.92
C PRO A 454 9.59 47.61 -7.17
N SER A 455 10.80 47.47 -7.72
CA SER A 455 11.96 46.90 -7.01
C SER A 455 12.59 47.95 -6.10
N VAL A 456 12.99 47.58 -4.88
CA VAL A 456 13.90 48.40 -4.05
C VAL A 456 15.01 47.52 -3.44
N MET A 457 16.19 47.66 -4.03
CA MET A 457 17.55 47.78 -3.47
C MET A 457 18.05 46.84 -2.34
N ALA A 458 19.36 46.58 -2.39
CA ALA A 458 20.06 45.56 -1.61
C ALA A 458 20.89 46.08 -0.42
N GLY A 459 21.08 45.19 0.56
CA GLY A 459 22.29 45.10 1.40
C GLY A 459 22.28 45.84 2.75
N PRO A 460 23.22 45.52 3.67
CA PRO A 460 24.32 44.54 3.57
C PRO A 460 24.39 43.50 4.72
N SER A 461 25.41 42.64 4.66
CA SER A 461 25.97 41.82 5.75
C SER A 461 27.48 41.66 5.48
N PRO A 462 28.36 41.22 6.40
CA PRO A 462 28.22 40.94 7.84
C PRO A 462 29.24 41.76 8.68
N PRO A 463 29.62 41.33 9.91
CA PRO A 463 31.03 40.92 10.09
C PRO A 463 31.19 39.55 10.82
N ALA A 464 32.44 39.09 10.99
CA ALA A 464 32.76 37.69 11.26
C ALA A 464 33.64 37.43 12.52
N ARG A 465 33.57 36.19 13.02
CA ARG A 465 34.60 35.38 13.73
C ARG A 465 35.38 35.95 14.94
N VAL A 466 35.19 35.33 16.11
CA VAL A 466 36.21 34.77 17.06
C VAL A 466 35.52 33.60 17.83
N GLY A 467 36.14 32.51 18.33
CA GLY A 467 37.48 31.94 18.09
C GLY A 467 38.08 31.21 19.32
N GLY A 468 38.05 29.87 19.37
CA GLY A 468 38.69 29.02 20.41
C GLY A 468 37.77 28.62 21.58
N ALA A 469 38.11 27.65 22.45
CA ALA A 469 39.15 26.61 22.40
C ALA A 469 38.77 25.46 23.38
N ALA A 470 39.44 24.30 23.29
CA ALA A 470 39.12 23.12 24.11
C ALA A 470 39.70 23.16 25.54
N VAL A 471 39.01 22.51 26.50
CA VAL A 471 39.60 21.99 27.75
C VAL A 471 38.97 20.62 28.05
N ALA A 472 39.77 19.68 28.56
CA ALA A 472 39.35 18.30 28.84
C ALA A 472 39.52 17.93 30.33
N ARG A 473 38.54 17.16 30.85
CA ARG A 473 38.67 16.18 31.96
C ARG A 473 39.04 16.74 33.37
N PRO A 474 38.73 16.05 34.49
CA PRO A 474 39.01 14.62 34.75
C PRO A 474 37.90 13.76 35.39
N LEU A 475 38.24 12.49 35.63
CA LEU A 475 37.44 11.46 36.31
C LEU A 475 37.37 11.68 37.84
N THR A 476 36.32 11.16 38.48
CA THR A 476 36.31 10.68 39.88
C THR A 476 35.20 9.60 39.99
N VAL A 477 35.54 8.30 39.93
CA VAL A 477 35.76 7.34 41.05
C VAL A 477 34.48 6.77 41.67
N VAL A 478 34.46 5.44 41.74
CA VAL A 478 33.42 4.54 42.29
C VAL A 478 33.59 4.40 43.82
N PRO A 479 32.54 4.00 44.57
CA PRO A 479 32.77 2.98 45.59
C PRO A 479 31.86 1.75 45.45
N VAL A 480 32.48 0.59 45.67
CA VAL A 480 31.86 -0.75 45.73
C VAL A 480 31.40 -1.01 47.16
N THR A 481 30.27 -1.71 47.35
CA THR A 481 30.04 -2.79 48.33
C THR A 481 28.59 -3.29 48.19
N ARG A 482 28.26 -4.57 48.38
CA ARG A 482 29.09 -5.72 48.80
C ARG A 482 28.62 -6.99 48.10
#